data_AF-A0A0F8WDY9-F1
#
_entry.id   AF-A0A0F8WDY9-F1
#
_cell.length_a   1.000
_cell.length_b   1.000
_cell.length_c   1.000
_cell.angle_alpha   90.00
_cell.angle_beta   90.00
_cell.angle_gamma   90.00
#
_symmetry.space_group_name_H-M   'P 1'
#
loop_
_entity.id
_entity.type
_entity.pdbx_description
1 polymer ?
#
loop_
_entity_poly.entity_id
_entity_poly.type
_entity_poly.pdbx_seq_one_letter_code
_entity_poly.pdbx_strand_id
1 'polypeptide(L)'
;AAISQVMFNHRLFQLHGDARYMDVAERTLYNGFLAGVGLSGEKFFYVNPLESDGRWKFNGGLNERFRWTGCACCPVNVVRYLPIIPGLTYATSDDQIYVNLFIAGTVKVDLKGTTVQLRQQTRYPWDGQVKIAVDPEKPSTFALKVRIPGWARNQPVPSDLYRYEDDEKPAVKLAINGKTTAIELDKGYAVVRRQWSKGDVVTLDMDMPVRRVVSHSKVKDNVGRFAVERGPIVYCAEGADNDGKVLRKVPGPDVSFQLIPQPDLLGGITQIEMTPKEEGDPLTLIPYYAWCHRGANEMAVWLPEDSKLVPQPTIASEARASASFCFPPDSTLAINDQIEPPNSADLAL
;
A
#
# COMPACT_ATOMS: atom_id res chain seq x y z
N ALA A 1 -14.35 -5.33 -1.37
CA ALA A 1 -13.72 -5.95 -0.18
C ALA A 1 -12.83 -4.97 0.60
N ALA A 2 -11.85 -4.31 -0.04
CA ALA A 2 -10.91 -3.38 0.62
C ALA A 2 -11.59 -2.32 1.52
N ILE A 3 -12.66 -1.68 1.04
CA ILE A 3 -13.45 -0.72 1.83
C ILE A 3 -13.97 -1.34 3.14
N SER A 4 -14.56 -2.53 3.05
CA SER A 4 -15.06 -3.27 4.21
C SER A 4 -13.94 -3.60 5.19
N GLN A 5 -12.76 -3.98 4.70
CA GLN A 5 -11.59 -4.27 5.52
C GLN A 5 -11.14 -3.03 6.32
N VAL A 6 -11.11 -1.85 5.70
CA VAL A 6 -10.79 -0.60 6.41
C VAL A 6 -11.86 -0.29 7.46
N MET A 7 -13.14 -0.35 7.10
CA MET A 7 -14.24 -0.07 8.03
C MET A 7 -14.25 -1.05 9.21
N PHE A 8 -13.98 -2.34 8.97
CA PHE A 8 -13.90 -3.37 9.99
C PHE A 8 -12.77 -3.12 10.97
N ASN A 9 -11.56 -2.86 10.46
CA ASN A 9 -10.42 -2.54 11.30
C ASN A 9 -10.60 -1.22 12.06
N HIS A 10 -11.24 -0.22 11.46
CA HIS A 10 -11.58 1.01 12.17
C HIS A 10 -12.53 0.75 13.36
N ARG A 11 -13.52 -0.15 13.22
CA ARG A 11 -14.38 -0.54 14.35
C ARG A 11 -13.63 -1.34 15.41
N LEU A 12 -12.70 -2.21 15.03
CA LEU A 12 -11.83 -2.91 15.97
C LEU A 12 -10.91 -1.94 16.73
N PHE A 13 -10.37 -0.93 16.04
CA PHE A 13 -9.66 0.17 16.66
C PHE A 13 -10.54 0.90 17.69
N GLN A 14 -11.78 1.26 17.33
CA GLN A 14 -12.70 1.92 18.26
C GLN A 14 -13.02 1.08 19.51
N LEU A 15 -13.03 -0.25 19.37
CA LEU A 15 -13.28 -1.17 20.47
C LEU A 15 -12.06 -1.35 21.39
N HIS A 16 -10.85 -1.37 20.83
CA HIS A 16 -9.66 -1.82 21.55
C HIS A 16 -8.60 -0.73 21.81
N GLY A 17 -8.66 0.38 21.07
CA GLY A 17 -7.66 1.46 21.10
C GLY A 17 -6.26 1.00 20.66
N ASP A 18 -6.17 0.00 19.79
CA ASP A 18 -4.91 -0.63 19.37
C ASP A 18 -4.54 -0.24 17.93
N ALA A 19 -3.31 0.26 17.75
CA ALA A 19 -2.79 0.76 16.48
C ALA A 19 -2.70 -0.32 15.41
N ARG A 20 -2.57 -1.60 15.79
CA ARG A 20 -2.42 -2.71 14.83
C ARG A 20 -3.58 -2.79 13.83
N TYR A 21 -4.78 -2.39 14.25
CA TYR A 21 -5.94 -2.34 13.37
C TYR A 21 -5.80 -1.19 12.37
N MET A 22 -5.28 -0.04 12.81
CA MET A 22 -5.00 1.08 11.92
C MET A 22 -3.83 0.81 10.98
N ASP A 23 -2.88 -0.07 11.33
CA ASP A 23 -1.83 -0.53 10.41
C ASP A 23 -2.43 -1.33 9.24
N VAL A 24 -3.39 -2.23 9.51
CA VAL A 24 -4.13 -2.95 8.46
C VAL A 24 -5.01 -2.01 7.63
N ALA A 25 -5.66 -1.05 8.29
CA ALA A 25 -6.47 -0.03 7.62
C ALA A 25 -5.61 0.83 6.67
N GLU A 26 -4.45 1.30 7.12
CA GLU A 26 -3.51 2.09 6.32
C GLU A 26 -3.00 1.31 5.11
N ARG A 27 -2.50 0.08 5.31
CA ARG A 27 -2.05 -0.79 4.22
C ARG A 27 -3.15 -1.02 3.18
N THR A 28 -4.38 -1.25 3.64
CA THR A 28 -5.52 -1.46 2.72
C THR A 28 -5.91 -0.17 2.01
N LEU A 29 -5.93 0.97 2.72
CA LEU A 29 -6.32 2.27 2.18
C LEU A 29 -5.37 2.70 1.07
N TYR A 30 -4.06 2.76 1.35
CA TYR A 30 -3.06 3.29 0.42
C TYR A 30 -2.75 2.35 -0.75
N ASN A 31 -3.11 1.07 -0.66
CA ASN A 31 -2.82 0.09 -1.71
C ASN A 31 -4.12 -0.46 -2.31
N GLY A 32 -4.71 -1.50 -1.71
CA GLY A 32 -5.83 -2.24 -2.29
C GLY A 32 -7.08 -1.38 -2.57
N PHE A 33 -7.35 -0.34 -1.78
CA PHE A 33 -8.44 0.59 -2.07
C PHE A 33 -8.08 1.57 -3.19
N LEU A 34 -6.96 2.29 -3.08
CA LEU A 34 -6.57 3.30 -4.09
C LEU A 34 -6.30 2.67 -5.46
N ALA A 35 -5.78 1.44 -5.53
CA ALA A 35 -5.66 0.72 -6.80
C ALA A 35 -7.01 0.59 -7.51
N GLY A 36 -8.11 0.47 -6.76
CA GLY A 36 -9.47 0.31 -7.22
C GLY A 36 -10.07 1.50 -7.96
N VAL A 37 -9.51 2.70 -7.84
CA VAL A 37 -10.02 3.93 -8.44
C VAL A 37 -8.91 4.60 -9.25
N GLY A 38 -9.17 4.93 -10.51
CA GLY A 38 -8.23 5.67 -11.31
C GLY A 38 -8.02 7.08 -10.73
N LEU A 39 -6.81 7.62 -10.83
CA LEU A 39 -6.45 8.99 -10.45
C LEU A 39 -7.41 10.09 -10.96
N SER A 40 -8.04 9.91 -12.13
CA SER A 40 -9.06 10.84 -12.65
C SER A 40 -10.42 10.73 -11.96
N GLY A 41 -10.67 9.67 -11.20
CA GLY A 41 -11.96 9.33 -10.59
C GLY A 41 -12.97 8.69 -11.55
N GLU A 42 -12.62 8.47 -12.82
CA GLU A 42 -13.59 8.06 -13.85
C GLU A 42 -13.63 6.55 -14.14
N LYS A 43 -12.57 5.82 -13.80
CA LYS A 43 -12.44 4.38 -14.10
C LYS A 43 -12.13 3.60 -12.82
N PHE A 44 -12.58 2.36 -12.74
CA PHE A 44 -12.54 1.53 -11.54
C PHE A 44 -12.12 0.09 -11.84
N PHE A 45 -11.50 -0.55 -10.86
CA PHE A 45 -11.36 -2.00 -10.82
C PHE A 45 -12.48 -2.63 -9.99
N TYR A 46 -12.99 -3.77 -10.45
CA TYR A 46 -13.74 -4.71 -9.62
C TYR A 46 -12.78 -5.65 -8.90
N VAL A 47 -11.84 -6.21 -9.66
CA VAL A 47 -10.79 -7.11 -9.18
C VAL A 47 -9.46 -6.35 -9.18
N ASN A 48 -8.71 -6.46 -8.08
CA ASN A 48 -7.39 -5.87 -7.91
C ASN A 48 -6.34 -6.98 -7.84
N PRO A 49 -5.78 -7.44 -8.98
CA PRO A 49 -4.77 -8.49 -9.00
C PRO A 49 -3.42 -7.99 -8.51
N LEU A 50 -2.55 -8.89 -8.07
CA LEU A 50 -1.16 -8.63 -7.69
C LEU A 50 -0.17 -9.02 -8.80
N GLU A 51 -0.67 -9.63 -9.88
CA GLU A 51 0.05 -9.97 -11.09
C GLU A 51 -0.89 -9.85 -12.30
N SER A 52 -0.41 -9.36 -13.43
CA SER A 52 -1.16 -9.23 -14.67
C SER A 52 -0.22 -9.52 -15.83
N ASP A 53 -0.64 -10.33 -16.79
CA ASP A 53 0.07 -10.57 -18.05
C ASP A 53 -0.28 -9.55 -19.15
N GLY A 54 -1.16 -8.60 -18.83
CA GLY A 54 -1.65 -7.58 -19.75
C GLY A 54 -2.64 -8.10 -20.79
N ARG A 55 -3.02 -9.38 -20.79
CA ARG A 55 -3.92 -10.01 -21.78
C ARG A 55 -5.16 -10.58 -21.12
N TRP A 56 -5.03 -11.21 -19.94
CA TRP A 56 -6.14 -11.80 -19.21
C TRP A 56 -7.20 -10.77 -18.82
N LYS A 57 -8.46 -11.09 -19.11
CA LYS A 57 -9.61 -10.21 -18.88
C LYS A 57 -10.23 -10.40 -17.49
N PHE A 58 -9.41 -10.26 -16.45
CA PHE A 58 -9.79 -10.48 -15.04
C PHE A 58 -10.88 -9.55 -14.50
N ASN A 59 -11.17 -8.43 -15.18
CA ASN A 59 -12.01 -7.35 -14.67
C ASN A 59 -13.32 -7.19 -15.46
N GLY A 60 -14.12 -8.25 -15.51
CA GLY A 60 -15.43 -8.21 -16.18
C GLY A 60 -15.32 -8.14 -17.72
N GLY A 61 -14.42 -8.93 -18.30
CA GLY A 61 -14.16 -8.93 -19.75
C GLY A 61 -13.14 -7.89 -20.21
N LEU A 62 -12.50 -7.19 -19.26
CA LEU A 62 -11.44 -6.22 -19.48
C LEU A 62 -10.21 -6.57 -18.64
N ASN A 63 -9.05 -6.13 -19.10
CA ASN A 63 -7.74 -6.23 -18.43
C ASN A 63 -7.29 -4.87 -17.87
N GLU A 64 -8.19 -3.88 -17.87
CA GLU A 64 -7.98 -2.53 -17.36
C GLU A 64 -9.13 -2.08 -16.46
N ARG A 65 -8.98 -0.90 -15.85
CA ARG A 65 -10.09 -0.20 -15.19
C ARG A 65 -11.19 0.18 -16.18
N PHE A 66 -12.45 0.06 -15.76
CA PHE A 66 -13.63 0.40 -16.56
C PHE A 66 -14.37 1.60 -16.01
N ARG A 67 -15.14 2.31 -16.85
CA ARG A 67 -16.04 3.38 -16.37
C ARG A 67 -17.24 2.79 -15.61
N TRP A 68 -17.89 1.79 -16.19
CA TRP A 68 -19.06 1.12 -15.62
C TRP A 68 -19.21 -0.30 -16.18
N THR A 69 -19.83 -1.20 -15.41
CA THR A 69 -20.21 -2.56 -15.85
C THR A 69 -21.62 -2.90 -15.35
N GLY A 70 -22.17 -4.05 -15.78
CA GLY A 70 -23.44 -4.55 -15.24
C GLY A 70 -23.42 -4.78 -13.72
N CYS A 71 -22.25 -5.06 -13.13
CA CYS A 71 -22.07 -5.19 -11.67
C CYS A 71 -21.27 -3.99 -11.12
N ALA A 72 -21.94 -2.86 -10.95
CA ALA A 72 -21.30 -1.59 -10.59
C ALA A 72 -21.20 -1.33 -9.07
N CYS A 73 -21.02 -2.37 -8.26
CA CYS A 73 -20.90 -2.16 -6.82
C CYS A 73 -19.62 -1.39 -6.42
N CYS A 74 -18.52 -1.52 -7.19
CA CYS A 74 -17.25 -0.84 -6.89
C CYS A 74 -17.32 0.69 -7.09
N PRO A 75 -17.74 1.23 -8.25
CA PRO A 75 -17.87 2.68 -8.45
C PRO A 75 -18.72 3.37 -7.37
N VAL A 76 -19.90 2.82 -7.08
CA VAL A 76 -20.83 3.39 -6.08
C VAL A 76 -20.25 3.32 -4.66
N ASN A 77 -19.49 2.25 -4.37
CA ASN A 77 -18.78 2.12 -3.10
C ASN A 77 -17.66 3.16 -2.94
N VAL A 78 -16.91 3.47 -4.00
CA VAL A 78 -15.86 4.48 -3.96
C VAL A 78 -16.46 5.86 -3.65
N VAL A 79 -17.55 6.24 -4.34
CA VAL A 79 -18.23 7.53 -4.14
C VAL A 79 -18.69 7.72 -2.69
N ARG A 80 -19.26 6.70 -2.05
CA ARG A 80 -19.67 6.81 -0.64
C ARG A 80 -18.50 6.80 0.35
N TYR A 81 -17.38 6.19 -0.02
CA TYR A 81 -16.29 5.93 0.92
C TYR A 81 -15.22 7.03 0.93
N LEU A 82 -14.89 7.64 -0.22
CA LEU A 82 -13.91 8.74 -0.28
C LEU A 82 -14.19 9.86 0.75
N PRO A 83 -15.44 10.33 0.94
CA PRO A 83 -15.75 11.36 1.94
C PRO A 83 -15.60 10.90 3.40
N ILE A 84 -15.50 9.59 3.66
CA ILE A 84 -15.38 9.03 5.01
C ILE A 84 -13.92 9.05 5.49
N ILE A 85 -12.95 9.01 4.58
CA ILE A 85 -11.51 8.90 4.89
C ILE A 85 -11.04 9.96 5.90
N PRO A 86 -11.39 11.26 5.78
CA PRO A 86 -10.97 12.26 6.77
C PRO A 86 -11.39 11.90 8.21
N GLY A 87 -12.54 11.25 8.37
CA GLY A 87 -13.08 10.80 9.66
C GLY A 87 -12.33 9.62 10.29
N LEU A 88 -11.39 9.00 9.59
CA LEU A 88 -10.52 7.94 10.11
C LEU A 88 -9.23 8.49 10.74
N THR A 89 -8.91 9.76 10.48
CA THR A 89 -7.62 10.39 10.84
C THR A 89 -7.43 10.55 12.33
N TYR A 90 -8.51 10.88 13.06
CA TYR A 90 -8.47 11.16 14.49
C TYR A 90 -9.59 10.41 15.22
N ALA A 91 -9.40 10.16 16.50
CA ALA A 91 -10.45 9.73 17.41
C ALA A 91 -10.26 10.36 18.79
N THR A 92 -11.31 10.35 19.60
CA THR A 92 -11.26 10.84 20.99
C THR A 92 -11.80 9.78 21.93
N SER A 93 -11.24 9.73 23.14
CA SER A 93 -11.74 8.93 24.27
C SER A 93 -11.40 9.65 25.56
N ASP A 94 -12.39 10.00 26.38
CA ASP A 94 -12.21 10.70 27.65
C ASP A 94 -11.35 11.97 27.55
N ASP A 95 -10.09 11.93 28.00
CA ASP A 95 -9.09 13.00 27.89
C ASP A 95 -7.94 12.64 26.95
N GLN A 96 -8.25 11.88 25.90
CA GLN A 96 -7.28 11.39 24.95
C GLN A 96 -7.72 11.74 23.53
N ILE A 97 -6.75 12.17 22.74
CA ILE A 97 -6.88 12.35 21.30
C ILE A 97 -5.94 11.36 20.62
N TYR A 98 -6.48 10.53 19.73
CA TYR A 98 -5.73 9.60 18.89
C TYR A 98 -5.47 10.25 17.53
N VAL A 99 -4.22 10.17 17.07
CA VAL A 99 -3.81 10.50 15.70
C VAL A 99 -3.50 9.19 14.99
N ASN A 100 -4.45 8.74 14.16
CA ASN A 100 -4.42 7.44 13.50
C ASN A 100 -3.77 7.51 12.12
N LEU A 101 -4.14 8.48 11.29
CA LEU A 101 -3.57 8.65 9.95
C LEU A 101 -2.78 9.95 9.86
N PHE A 102 -1.76 9.94 9.00
CA PHE A 102 -0.91 11.09 8.74
C PHE A 102 -1.34 11.76 7.45
N ILE A 103 -2.26 12.71 7.57
CA ILE A 103 -2.84 13.44 6.44
C ILE A 103 -2.75 14.92 6.76
N ALA A 104 -2.12 15.69 5.87
CA ALA A 104 -2.01 17.14 6.03
C ALA A 104 -3.40 17.77 6.08
N GLY A 105 -3.65 18.59 7.10
CA GLY A 105 -4.98 19.16 7.32
C GLY A 105 -5.17 19.69 8.73
N THR A 106 -6.36 20.26 8.96
CA THR A 106 -6.74 20.85 10.25
C THR A 106 -8.03 20.22 10.73
N VAL A 107 -8.10 19.86 12.01
CA VAL A 107 -9.31 19.39 12.68
C VAL A 107 -9.56 20.21 13.94
N LYS A 108 -10.84 20.34 14.33
CA LYS A 108 -11.24 20.80 15.65
C LYS A 108 -11.95 19.65 16.35
N VAL A 109 -11.52 19.34 17.56
CA VAL A 109 -12.15 18.32 18.40
C VAL A 109 -12.60 18.96 19.70
N ASP A 110 -13.78 18.60 20.20
CA ASP A 110 -14.18 18.95 21.56
C ASP A 110 -13.65 17.88 22.52
N LEU A 111 -12.90 18.31 23.54
CA LEU A 111 -12.35 17.44 24.57
C LEU A 111 -12.73 17.99 25.95
N LYS A 112 -13.71 17.35 26.60
CA LYS A 112 -14.25 17.75 27.91
C LYS A 112 -14.64 19.24 27.96
N GLY A 113 -15.30 19.74 26.91
CA GLY A 113 -15.75 21.14 26.83
C GLY A 113 -14.62 22.15 26.56
N THR A 114 -13.48 21.69 26.06
CA THR A 114 -12.45 22.55 25.48
C THR A 114 -12.25 22.17 24.02
N THR A 115 -12.43 23.13 23.12
CA THR A 115 -12.08 22.91 21.71
C THR A 115 -10.56 22.88 21.57
N VAL A 116 -10.05 21.82 20.96
CA VAL A 116 -8.65 21.66 20.59
C VAL A 116 -8.55 21.64 19.08
N GLN A 117 -7.83 22.60 18.50
CA GLN A 117 -7.45 22.54 17.09
C GLN A 117 -6.15 21.76 16.95
N LEU A 118 -6.10 20.85 15.98
CA LEU A 118 -4.88 20.17 15.58
C LEU A 118 -4.63 20.47 14.11
N ARG A 119 -3.36 20.72 13.78
CA ARG A 119 -2.94 20.92 12.39
C ARG A 119 -1.76 20.02 12.06
N GLN A 120 -1.97 19.10 11.13
CA GLN A 120 -0.92 18.27 10.55
C GLN A 120 -0.29 18.94 9.34
N GLN A 121 1.03 18.98 9.30
CA GLN A 121 1.85 19.33 8.14
C GLN A 121 2.81 18.17 7.86
N THR A 122 2.70 17.58 6.68
CA THR A 122 3.51 16.42 6.28
C THR A 122 3.43 16.24 4.77
N ARG A 123 4.40 15.54 4.18
CA ARG A 123 4.32 14.99 2.82
C ARG A 123 4.09 13.48 2.81
N TYR A 124 3.67 12.90 3.94
CA TYR A 124 3.22 11.52 4.02
C TYR A 124 2.23 11.21 2.88
N PRO A 125 2.39 10.11 2.13
CA PRO A 125 3.24 8.95 2.42
C PRO A 125 4.67 9.01 1.83
N TRP A 126 5.13 10.15 1.31
CA TRP A 126 6.42 10.25 0.61
C TRP A 126 7.62 10.48 1.55
N ASP A 127 7.40 11.07 2.72
CA ASP A 127 8.39 11.11 3.79
C ASP A 127 7.73 10.91 5.16
N GLY A 128 8.54 10.56 6.16
CA GLY A 128 8.07 10.20 7.49
C GLY A 128 7.99 11.35 8.47
N GLN A 129 8.24 12.59 8.04
CA GLN A 129 8.15 13.75 8.91
C GLN A 129 6.70 14.23 9.02
N VAL A 130 6.18 14.25 10.24
CA VAL A 130 4.84 14.73 10.57
C VAL A 130 4.95 15.78 11.68
N LYS A 131 4.49 17.00 11.39
CA LYS A 131 4.40 18.08 12.36
C LYS A 131 2.94 18.31 12.74
N ILE A 132 2.63 18.22 14.03
CA ILE A 132 1.29 18.36 14.60
C ILE A 132 1.31 19.57 15.52
N ALA A 133 0.72 20.68 15.09
CA ALA A 133 0.45 21.82 15.98
C ALA A 133 -0.78 21.52 16.84
N VAL A 134 -0.71 21.85 18.12
CA VAL A 134 -1.73 21.59 19.14
C VAL A 134 -2.18 22.92 19.74
N ASP A 135 -3.41 23.31 19.44
CA ASP A 135 -3.96 24.63 19.76
C ASP A 135 -5.27 24.50 20.56
N PRO A 136 -5.21 24.26 21.89
CA PRO A 136 -6.39 24.30 22.74
C PRO A 136 -6.85 25.75 22.98
N GLU A 137 -8.16 25.97 23.08
CA GLU A 137 -8.73 27.31 23.36
C GLU A 137 -8.28 27.87 24.72
N LYS A 138 -8.04 27.00 25.69
CA LYS A 138 -7.45 27.33 27.00
C LYS A 138 -6.44 26.25 27.38
N PRO A 139 -5.37 26.57 28.15
CA PRO A 139 -4.40 25.58 28.60
C PRO A 139 -5.08 24.38 29.25
N SER A 140 -4.84 23.17 28.72
CA SER A 140 -5.60 21.96 29.08
C SER A 140 -4.70 20.75 29.14
N THR A 141 -4.92 19.88 30.12
CA THR A 141 -4.16 18.64 30.29
C THR A 141 -4.89 17.48 29.64
N PHE A 142 -4.26 16.84 28.66
CA PHE A 142 -4.77 15.66 27.97
C PHE A 142 -3.64 14.83 27.37
N ALA A 143 -3.95 13.59 26.97
CA ALA A 143 -3.02 12.75 26.24
C ALA A 143 -3.22 12.89 24.73
N LEU A 144 -2.14 13.18 24.01
CA LEU A 144 -2.08 13.00 22.56
C LEU A 144 -1.42 11.64 22.28
N LYS A 145 -2.16 10.73 21.68
CA LYS A 145 -1.70 9.39 21.27
C LYS A 145 -1.39 9.41 19.78
N VAL A 146 -0.11 9.42 19.41
CA VAL A 146 0.32 9.43 18.02
C VAL A 146 0.70 8.01 17.60
N ARG A 147 0.05 7.45 16.57
CA ARG A 147 0.34 6.08 16.13
C ARG A 147 1.81 5.97 15.72
N ILE A 148 2.48 4.88 16.12
CA ILE A 148 3.76 4.48 15.54
C ILE A 148 3.48 3.28 14.63
N PRO A 149 3.50 3.46 13.29
CA PRO A 149 3.10 2.41 12.35
C PRO A 149 3.89 1.11 12.53
N GLY A 150 3.26 -0.03 12.28
CA GLY A 150 3.91 -1.34 12.32
C GLY A 150 5.15 -1.42 11.43
N TRP A 151 5.11 -0.86 10.21
CA TRP A 151 6.25 -0.84 9.28
C TRP A 151 7.46 -0.10 9.86
N ALA A 152 7.24 0.97 10.64
CA ALA A 152 8.29 1.71 11.35
C ALA A 152 8.80 0.96 12.60
N ARG A 153 8.16 -0.15 12.97
CA ARG A 153 8.50 -1.03 14.09
C ARG A 153 8.89 -2.44 13.61
N ASN A 154 9.35 -2.56 12.37
CA ASN A 154 9.75 -3.83 11.73
C ASN A 154 8.63 -4.88 11.65
N GLN A 155 7.39 -4.44 11.44
CA GLN A 155 6.24 -5.32 11.31
C GLN A 155 5.37 -4.90 10.11
N PRO A 156 5.53 -5.52 8.92
CA PRO A 156 4.74 -5.16 7.74
C PRO A 156 3.23 -5.29 7.99
N VAL A 157 2.82 -6.34 8.69
CA VAL A 157 1.44 -6.59 9.14
C VAL A 157 1.44 -7.17 10.55
N PRO A 158 0.37 -7.00 11.35
CA PRO A 158 0.32 -7.49 12.73
C PRO A 158 0.05 -9.00 12.83
N SER A 159 0.82 -9.81 12.11
CA SER A 159 0.83 -11.27 12.13
C SER A 159 2.18 -11.79 11.61
N ASP A 160 2.33 -13.11 11.56
CA ASP A 160 3.48 -13.81 10.97
C ASP A 160 3.35 -14.05 9.47
N LEU A 161 2.32 -13.48 8.82
CA LEU A 161 2.06 -13.69 7.39
C LEU A 161 3.16 -13.08 6.51
N TYR A 162 3.72 -11.95 6.93
CA TYR A 162 4.80 -11.24 6.22
C TYR A 162 5.86 -10.76 7.20
N ARG A 163 7.11 -10.74 6.76
CA ARG A 163 8.25 -10.16 7.50
C ARG A 163 9.15 -9.38 6.56
N TYR A 164 9.91 -8.43 7.11
CA TYR A 164 11.05 -7.87 6.40
C TYR A 164 12.17 -8.91 6.33
N GLU A 165 12.87 -8.96 5.21
CA GLU A 165 13.98 -9.89 5.01
C GLU A 165 15.29 -9.40 5.62
N ASP A 166 15.46 -8.08 5.68
CA ASP A 166 16.63 -7.44 6.27
C ASP A 166 16.50 -7.24 7.79
N ASP A 167 17.64 -6.94 8.43
CA ASP A 167 17.74 -6.65 9.87
C ASP A 167 17.68 -5.14 10.21
N GLU A 168 17.24 -4.29 9.27
CA GLU A 168 17.18 -2.84 9.50
C GLU A 168 16.27 -2.50 10.68
N LYS A 169 16.65 -1.47 11.44
CA LYS A 169 15.88 -0.93 12.57
C LYS A 169 15.60 0.54 12.31
N PRO A 170 14.55 0.87 11.53
CA PRO A 170 14.23 2.24 11.19
C PRO A 170 14.02 3.05 12.47
N ALA A 171 14.64 4.23 12.54
CA ALA A 171 14.49 5.08 13.70
C ALA A 171 13.12 5.77 13.69
N VAL A 172 12.55 5.91 14.88
CA VAL A 172 11.38 6.75 15.13
C VAL A 172 11.74 7.75 16.22
N LYS A 173 11.65 9.03 15.89
CA LYS A 173 11.99 10.13 16.81
C LYS A 173 10.75 10.99 17.06
N LEU A 174 10.50 11.28 18.32
CA LEU A 174 9.44 12.18 18.74
C LEU A 174 10.05 13.39 19.43
N ALA A 175 9.61 14.59 19.06
CA ALA A 175 10.01 15.82 19.71
C ALA A 175 8.79 16.68 20.07
N ILE A 176 8.87 17.37 21.20
CA ILE A 176 7.87 18.32 21.66
C ILE A 176 8.55 19.68 21.76
N ASN A 177 8.07 20.66 21.01
CA ASN A 177 8.67 22.01 20.91
C ASN A 177 10.17 21.96 20.62
N GLY A 178 10.60 21.04 19.74
CA GLY A 178 12.00 20.85 19.35
C GLY A 178 12.85 20.03 20.33
N LYS A 179 12.31 19.67 21.51
CA LYS A 179 13.03 18.81 22.47
C LYS A 179 12.68 17.34 22.25
N THR A 180 13.69 16.52 21.97
CA THR A 180 13.54 15.06 21.84
C THR A 180 12.92 14.48 23.11
N THR A 181 11.91 13.64 22.94
CA THR A 181 11.13 13.03 24.01
C THR A 181 11.14 11.52 23.83
N ALA A 182 11.33 10.77 24.92
CA ALA A 182 11.28 9.31 24.88
C ALA A 182 9.88 8.83 24.44
N ILE A 183 9.84 7.77 23.65
CA ILE A 183 8.59 7.18 23.18
C ILE A 183 8.18 6.08 24.17
N GLU A 184 7.10 6.33 24.90
CA GLU A 184 6.39 5.30 25.65
C GLU A 184 5.23 4.78 24.80
N LEU A 185 5.31 3.49 24.43
CA LEU A 185 4.31 2.83 23.60
C LEU A 185 3.19 2.23 24.46
N ASP A 186 1.96 2.62 24.17
CA ASP A 186 0.74 1.93 24.61
C ASP A 186 -0.03 1.47 23.37
N LYS A 187 -0.12 0.15 23.18
CA LYS A 187 -0.80 -0.48 22.03
C LYS A 187 -0.44 0.14 20.67
N GLY A 188 0.85 0.42 20.47
CA GLY A 188 1.40 1.00 19.24
C GLY A 188 1.19 2.50 19.06
N TYR A 189 0.77 3.22 20.11
CA TYR A 189 0.75 4.69 20.14
C TYR A 189 1.85 5.24 21.06
N ALA A 190 2.56 6.26 20.60
CA ALA A 190 3.36 7.12 21.46
C ALA A 190 2.43 8.00 22.30
N VAL A 191 2.47 7.87 23.62
CA VAL A 191 1.57 8.59 24.54
C VAL A 191 2.25 9.85 25.06
N VAL A 192 1.71 11.02 24.71
CA VAL A 192 2.19 12.30 25.21
C VAL A 192 1.13 12.94 26.10
N ARG A 193 1.26 12.77 27.42
CA ARG A 193 0.37 13.38 28.40
C ARG A 193 1.03 14.59 29.06
N ARG A 194 0.49 15.78 28.82
CA ARG A 194 0.98 17.03 29.40
C ARG A 194 -0.11 18.09 29.42
N GLN A 195 0.19 19.23 30.05
CA GLN A 195 -0.56 20.45 29.81
C GLN A 195 -0.14 21.03 28.46
N TRP A 196 -1.12 21.20 27.58
CA TRP A 196 -0.97 21.78 26.25
C TRP A 196 -1.39 23.25 26.28
N SER A 197 -0.63 24.07 25.58
CA SER A 197 -0.87 25.49 25.33
C SER A 197 -0.87 25.75 23.84
N LYS A 198 -1.56 26.83 23.42
CA LYS A 198 -1.57 27.26 22.02
C LYS A 198 -0.14 27.42 21.49
N GLY A 199 0.10 26.86 20.31
CA GLY A 199 1.38 26.88 19.62
C GLY A 199 2.33 25.73 20.00
N ASP A 200 1.94 24.82 20.91
CA ASP A 200 2.70 23.61 21.15
C ASP A 200 2.77 22.76 19.86
N VAL A 201 3.93 22.13 19.64
CA VAL A 201 4.18 21.31 18.45
C VAL A 201 4.72 19.95 18.85
N VAL A 202 4.12 18.90 18.29
CA VAL A 202 4.68 17.56 18.26
C VAL A 202 5.25 17.28 16.87
N THR A 203 6.50 16.87 16.81
CA THR A 203 7.14 16.40 15.57
C THR A 203 7.42 14.92 15.71
N LEU A 204 6.90 14.13 14.77
CA LEU A 204 7.25 12.73 14.57
C LEU A 204 8.14 12.65 13.32
N ASP A 205 9.26 11.96 13.43
CA ASP A 205 10.16 11.66 12.33
C ASP A 205 10.37 10.15 12.27
N MET A 206 10.07 9.55 11.12
CA MET A 206 10.13 8.11 10.89
C MET A 206 11.02 7.84 9.69
N ASP A 207 12.05 7.03 9.87
CA ASP A 207 12.82 6.53 8.74
C ASP A 207 11.90 5.69 7.83
N MET A 208 11.94 5.97 6.53
CA MET A 208 11.19 5.24 5.50
C MET A 208 12.15 4.59 4.49
N PRO A 209 12.92 3.56 4.91
CA PRO A 209 13.74 2.79 4.00
C PRO A 209 12.86 2.04 2.99
N VAL A 210 13.45 1.71 1.83
CA VAL A 210 12.89 0.73 0.91
C VAL A 210 13.18 -0.66 1.50
N ARG A 211 12.17 -1.49 1.63
CA ARG A 211 12.27 -2.78 2.32
C ARG A 211 11.75 -3.90 1.44
N ARG A 212 12.40 -5.07 1.53
CA ARG A 212 11.91 -6.32 0.95
C ARG A 212 11.03 -7.04 1.95
N VAL A 213 9.85 -7.45 1.49
CA VAL A 213 8.87 -8.19 2.27
C VAL A 213 8.75 -9.59 1.70
N VAL A 214 8.93 -10.58 2.57
CA VAL A 214 8.77 -12.00 2.24
C VAL A 214 7.58 -12.56 2.99
N SER A 215 6.90 -13.53 2.38
CA SER A 215 5.73 -14.17 2.98
C SER A 215 6.10 -15.36 3.86
N HIS A 216 5.14 -15.78 4.69
CA HIS A 216 5.21 -17.08 5.35
C HIS A 216 5.28 -18.18 4.29
N SER A 217 6.16 -19.17 4.49
CA SER A 217 6.37 -20.33 3.59
C SER A 217 5.14 -21.17 3.24
N LYS A 218 3.99 -20.96 3.89
CA LYS A 218 2.72 -21.62 3.58
C LYS A 218 2.00 -20.96 2.40
N VAL A 219 2.37 -19.74 2.05
CA VAL A 219 1.89 -19.03 0.85
C VAL A 219 2.72 -19.51 -0.34
N LYS A 220 2.29 -20.62 -0.96
CA LYS A 220 3.07 -21.32 -1.99
C LYS A 220 3.41 -20.44 -3.19
N ASP A 221 2.49 -19.58 -3.60
CA ASP A 221 2.65 -18.70 -4.78
C ASP A 221 3.80 -17.69 -4.62
N ASN A 222 4.23 -17.43 -3.38
CA ASN A 222 5.24 -16.44 -3.04
C ASN A 222 6.56 -17.06 -2.56
N VAL A 223 6.75 -18.37 -2.70
CA VAL A 223 8.02 -19.03 -2.34
C VAL A 223 9.12 -18.57 -3.31
N GLY A 224 10.24 -18.10 -2.76
CA GLY A 224 11.35 -17.53 -3.55
C GLY A 224 11.02 -16.18 -4.20
N ARG A 225 9.98 -15.49 -3.70
CA ARG A 225 9.58 -14.16 -4.16
C ARG A 225 9.55 -13.17 -3.01
N PHE A 226 9.79 -11.91 -3.34
CA PHE A 226 9.65 -10.79 -2.42
C PHE A 226 8.80 -9.67 -3.04
N ALA A 227 8.12 -8.92 -2.19
CA ALA A 227 7.53 -7.63 -2.54
C ALA A 227 8.41 -6.49 -2.06
N VAL A 228 8.28 -5.32 -2.67
CA VAL A 228 9.00 -4.10 -2.25
C VAL A 228 7.99 -3.13 -1.64
N GLU A 229 8.32 -2.55 -0.50
CA GLU A 229 7.52 -1.48 0.11
C GLU A 229 8.38 -0.36 0.68
N ARG A 230 7.78 0.82 0.80
CA ARG A 230 8.37 1.97 1.48
C ARG A 230 7.29 2.70 2.27
N GLY A 231 7.47 2.78 3.59
CA GLY A 231 6.43 3.30 4.47
C GLY A 231 5.13 2.49 4.29
N PRO A 232 3.97 3.13 4.06
CA PRO A 232 2.70 2.44 3.87
C PRO A 232 2.46 1.94 2.43
N ILE A 233 3.36 2.25 1.49
CA ILE A 233 3.16 2.02 0.05
C ILE A 233 3.86 0.73 -0.38
N VAL A 234 3.09 -0.20 -0.93
CA VAL A 234 3.58 -1.37 -1.67
C VAL A 234 3.85 -0.96 -3.11
N TYR A 235 4.93 -1.44 -3.68
CA TYR A 235 5.35 -1.16 -5.04
C TYR A 235 5.10 -2.35 -5.98
N CYS A 236 5.03 -2.07 -7.27
CA CYS A 236 4.98 -3.07 -8.34
C CYS A 236 5.89 -2.65 -9.51
N ALA A 237 6.35 -3.63 -10.28
CA ALA A 237 6.90 -3.39 -11.60
C ALA A 237 5.74 -3.31 -12.61
N GLU A 238 5.74 -2.31 -13.50
CA GLU A 238 4.76 -2.15 -14.57
C GLU A 238 5.46 -2.16 -15.93
N GLY A 239 4.88 -2.81 -16.94
CA GLY A 239 5.49 -2.97 -18.26
C GLY A 239 5.81 -1.65 -18.95
N ALA A 240 5.07 -0.59 -18.64
CA ALA A 240 5.31 0.76 -19.13
C ALA A 240 6.70 1.32 -18.75
N ASP A 241 7.29 0.85 -17.64
CA ASP A 241 8.65 1.26 -17.21
C ASP A 241 9.68 0.13 -17.39
N ASN A 242 9.25 -1.05 -17.87
CA ASN A 242 10.06 -2.28 -17.85
C ASN A 242 9.97 -3.08 -19.16
N ASP A 243 9.94 -2.38 -20.30
CA ASP A 243 9.98 -2.93 -21.66
C ASP A 243 8.84 -3.91 -21.99
N GLY A 244 7.75 -3.85 -21.24
CA GLY A 244 6.59 -4.74 -21.40
C GLY A 244 6.85 -6.21 -21.01
N LYS A 245 7.93 -6.53 -20.30
CA LYS A 245 8.38 -7.91 -20.00
C LYS A 245 8.56 -8.19 -18.51
N VAL A 246 7.74 -7.55 -17.66
CA VAL A 246 7.84 -7.67 -16.20
C VAL A 246 7.84 -9.13 -15.73
N LEU A 247 6.95 -9.96 -16.28
CA LEU A 247 6.78 -11.34 -15.81
C LEU A 247 7.98 -12.24 -16.13
N ARG A 248 8.87 -11.79 -17.03
CA ARG A 248 10.09 -12.51 -17.43
C ARG A 248 11.35 -11.99 -16.76
N LYS A 249 11.29 -10.82 -16.11
CA LYS A 249 12.46 -10.20 -15.47
C LYS A 249 12.71 -10.81 -14.09
N VAL A 250 13.98 -11.09 -13.82
CA VAL A 250 14.43 -11.69 -12.55
C VAL A 250 15.46 -10.76 -11.93
N PRO A 251 15.08 -9.91 -10.95
CA PRO A 251 16.02 -9.00 -10.31
C PRO A 251 17.09 -9.71 -9.46
N GLY A 252 16.86 -10.97 -9.11
CA GLY A 252 17.79 -11.76 -8.32
C GLY A 252 17.61 -11.57 -6.80
N PRO A 253 18.41 -12.29 -5.99
CA PRO A 253 18.25 -12.33 -4.55
C PRO A 253 18.98 -11.20 -3.81
N ASP A 254 19.86 -10.44 -4.47
CA ASP A 254 20.55 -9.30 -3.87
C ASP A 254 20.47 -8.07 -4.78
N VAL A 255 19.80 -7.03 -4.27
CA VAL A 255 19.45 -5.81 -5.01
C VAL A 255 19.77 -4.57 -4.19
N SER A 256 19.95 -3.46 -4.87
CA SER A 256 20.05 -2.12 -4.29
C SER A 256 18.90 -1.25 -4.77
N PHE A 257 18.51 -0.28 -3.95
CA PHE A 257 17.37 0.59 -4.21
C PHE A 257 17.78 2.05 -4.29
N GLN A 258 17.26 2.77 -5.28
CA GLN A 258 17.38 4.22 -5.39
C GLN A 258 16.01 4.86 -5.54
N LEU A 259 15.74 5.89 -4.74
CA LEU A 259 14.49 6.65 -4.82
C LEU A 259 14.60 7.74 -5.88
N ILE A 260 13.65 7.75 -6.82
CA ILE A 260 13.56 8.74 -7.89
C ILE A 260 12.22 9.48 -7.78
N PRO A 261 12.19 10.71 -7.23
CA PRO A 261 10.99 11.53 -7.20
C PRO A 261 10.54 11.90 -8.62
N GLN A 262 9.26 11.69 -8.94
CA GLN A 262 8.64 11.99 -10.23
C GLN A 262 7.39 12.86 -10.01
N PRO A 263 7.55 14.19 -9.85
CA PRO A 263 6.43 15.08 -9.50
C PRO A 263 5.35 15.17 -10.59
N ASP A 264 5.72 14.94 -11.86
CA ASP A 264 4.82 15.07 -13.01
C ASP A 264 4.25 13.73 -13.50
N LEU A 265 4.70 12.61 -12.94
CA LEU A 265 4.25 11.27 -13.31
C LEU A 265 3.14 10.80 -12.36
N LEU A 266 2.01 10.35 -12.92
CA LEU A 266 0.95 9.65 -12.19
C LEU A 266 0.46 10.42 -10.92
N GLY A 267 0.34 11.75 -11.04
CA GLY A 267 -0.12 12.61 -9.95
C GLY A 267 0.95 12.91 -8.90
N GLY A 268 2.22 12.65 -9.19
CA GLY A 268 3.35 12.88 -8.29
C GLY A 268 3.65 11.66 -7.44
N ILE A 269 4.60 10.84 -7.89
CA ILE A 269 5.02 9.62 -7.20
C ILE A 269 6.51 9.65 -6.87
N THR A 270 6.96 8.69 -6.05
CA THR A 270 8.39 8.36 -5.94
C THR A 270 8.58 6.97 -6.53
N GLN A 271 9.30 6.86 -7.66
CA GLN A 271 9.73 5.59 -8.21
C GLN A 271 10.86 5.00 -7.37
N ILE A 272 11.02 3.68 -7.45
CA ILE A 272 12.18 2.96 -6.92
C ILE A 272 12.88 2.31 -8.11
N GLU A 273 14.12 2.72 -8.39
CA GLU A 273 15.01 1.96 -9.26
C GLU A 273 15.64 0.84 -8.42
N MET A 274 15.47 -0.39 -8.90
CA MET A 274 16.01 -1.59 -8.28
C MET A 274 17.08 -2.16 -9.19
N THR A 275 18.31 -2.21 -8.68
CA THR A 275 19.48 -2.67 -9.44
C THR A 275 20.07 -3.92 -8.77
N PRO A 276 20.14 -5.06 -9.48
CA PRO A 276 20.83 -6.25 -9.02
C PRO A 276 22.29 -5.94 -8.68
N LYS A 277 22.84 -6.53 -7.61
CA LYS A 277 24.26 -6.35 -7.27
C LYS A 277 25.19 -7.27 -8.06
N GLU A 278 24.64 -8.36 -8.60
CA GLU A 278 25.35 -9.35 -9.40
C GLU A 278 24.62 -9.56 -10.74
N GLU A 279 24.19 -10.78 -11.04
CA GLU A 279 23.41 -11.13 -12.22
C GLU A 279 21.90 -10.96 -11.94
N GLY A 280 21.20 -10.27 -12.83
CA GLY A 280 19.75 -10.07 -12.75
C GLY A 280 19.29 -8.93 -13.66
N ASP A 281 17.98 -8.73 -13.71
CA ASP A 281 17.34 -7.67 -14.47
C ASP A 281 17.06 -6.44 -13.60
N PRO A 282 17.50 -5.23 -14.00
CA PRO A 282 17.06 -4.02 -13.34
C PRO A 282 15.56 -3.80 -13.54
N LEU A 283 14.92 -3.25 -12.53
CA LEU A 283 13.48 -2.95 -12.54
C LEU A 283 13.21 -1.55 -12.00
N THR A 284 12.36 -0.81 -12.70
CA THR A 284 11.77 0.43 -12.21
C THR A 284 10.41 0.12 -11.60
N LEU A 285 10.23 0.46 -10.34
CA LEU A 285 9.01 0.19 -9.58
C LEU A 285 8.21 1.47 -9.32
N ILE A 286 6.89 1.34 -9.41
CA ILE A 286 5.92 2.40 -9.08
C ILE A 286 5.02 1.96 -7.91
N PRO A 287 4.38 2.89 -7.19
CA PRO A 287 3.36 2.54 -6.21
C PRO A 287 2.27 1.64 -6.82
N TYR A 288 1.90 0.56 -6.13
CA TYR A 288 0.90 -0.40 -6.62
C TYR A 288 -0.42 0.29 -6.96
N TYR A 289 -0.86 1.31 -6.23
CA TYR A 289 -2.11 2.00 -6.55
C TYR A 289 -2.08 2.69 -7.93
N ALA A 290 -0.89 3.02 -8.44
CA ALA A 290 -0.70 3.84 -9.64
C ALA A 290 -0.58 3.03 -10.94
N TRP A 291 -0.57 1.69 -10.86
CA TRP A 291 -0.54 0.82 -12.04
C TRP A 291 -1.79 0.98 -12.93
N CYS A 292 -1.72 0.51 -14.17
CA CYS A 292 -2.81 0.50 -15.15
C CYS A 292 -3.39 1.89 -15.44
N HIS A 293 -2.53 2.90 -15.39
CA HIS A 293 -2.84 4.28 -15.80
C HIS A 293 -2.33 4.59 -17.22
N ARG A 294 -1.52 3.70 -17.78
CA ARG A 294 -0.78 3.87 -19.03
C ARG A 294 -1.08 2.74 -20.04
N GLY A 295 -2.29 2.17 -19.95
CA GLY A 295 -2.76 1.04 -20.75
C GLY A 295 -2.53 -0.32 -20.10
N ALA A 296 -3.12 -1.36 -20.68
CA ALA A 296 -2.93 -2.75 -20.29
C ALA A 296 -1.50 -3.19 -20.60
N ASN A 297 -0.80 -3.66 -19.58
CA ASN A 297 0.56 -4.15 -19.69
C ASN A 297 0.83 -5.18 -18.56
N GLU A 298 1.99 -5.83 -18.64
CA GLU A 298 2.42 -6.74 -17.58
C GLU A 298 2.67 -6.00 -16.26
N MET A 299 2.29 -6.59 -15.13
CA MET A 299 2.52 -6.03 -13.81
C MET A 299 2.76 -7.14 -12.80
N ALA A 300 3.69 -6.94 -11.87
CA ALA A 300 3.91 -7.86 -10.75
C ALA A 300 4.28 -7.12 -9.47
N VAL A 301 3.68 -7.55 -8.35
CA VAL A 301 4.05 -7.13 -6.98
C VAL A 301 5.10 -8.06 -6.37
N TRP A 302 4.97 -9.38 -6.59
CA TRP A 302 5.86 -10.40 -6.04
C TRP A 302 6.93 -10.79 -7.07
N LEU A 303 8.14 -10.29 -6.86
CA LEU A 303 9.25 -10.41 -7.78
C LEU A 303 10.11 -11.64 -7.45
N PRO A 304 10.55 -12.41 -8.46
CA PRO A 304 11.29 -13.65 -8.27
C PRO A 304 12.77 -13.40 -7.91
N GLU A 305 13.30 -14.26 -7.04
CA GLU A 305 14.71 -14.24 -6.64
C GLU A 305 15.60 -15.12 -7.54
N ASP A 306 15.01 -16.09 -8.24
CA ASP A 306 15.72 -17.08 -9.08
C ASP A 306 14.96 -17.28 -10.40
N SER A 307 15.70 -17.44 -11.49
CA SER A 307 15.15 -17.61 -12.84
C SER A 307 14.36 -18.91 -13.04
N LYS A 308 14.52 -19.89 -12.15
CA LYS A 308 13.70 -21.12 -12.12
C LYS A 308 12.25 -20.86 -11.73
N LEU A 309 11.96 -19.72 -11.11
CA LEU A 309 10.61 -19.33 -10.70
C LEU A 309 9.80 -18.70 -11.83
N VAL A 310 10.46 -18.43 -12.96
CA VAL A 310 9.87 -17.77 -14.12
C VAL A 310 9.88 -18.74 -15.30
N PRO A 311 8.74 -18.96 -15.96
CA PRO A 311 8.68 -19.77 -17.17
C PRO A 311 9.61 -19.20 -18.25
N GLN A 312 10.54 -20.03 -18.74
CA GLN A 312 11.44 -19.63 -19.81
C GLN A 312 10.73 -19.70 -21.16
N PRO A 313 10.92 -18.73 -22.07
CA PRO A 313 10.29 -18.77 -23.38
C PRO A 313 10.68 -20.02 -24.17
N THR A 314 9.70 -20.61 -24.85
CA THR A 314 9.85 -21.75 -25.75
C THR A 314 9.26 -21.41 -27.11
N ILE A 315 9.60 -22.19 -28.14
CA ILE A 315 8.96 -22.07 -29.46
C ILE A 315 7.43 -22.12 -29.35
N ALA A 316 6.90 -22.97 -28.46
CA ALA A 316 5.47 -23.09 -28.23
C ALA A 316 4.88 -21.84 -27.57
N SER A 317 5.51 -21.32 -26.51
CA SER A 317 5.01 -20.15 -25.78
C SER A 317 5.05 -18.85 -26.59
N GLU A 318 5.92 -18.78 -27.58
CA GLU A 318 6.04 -17.64 -28.49
C GLU A 318 5.25 -17.81 -29.80
N ALA A 319 4.65 -18.99 -30.01
CA ALA A 319 3.82 -19.24 -31.17
C ALA A 319 2.55 -18.37 -31.12
N ARG A 320 1.92 -18.16 -32.28
CA ARG A 320 0.58 -17.57 -32.34
C ARG A 320 -0.45 -18.69 -32.41
N ALA A 321 -1.16 -18.93 -31.32
CA ALA A 321 -2.25 -19.89 -31.29
C ALA A 321 -3.50 -19.36 -32.03
N SER A 322 -4.22 -20.26 -32.70
CA SER A 322 -5.52 -20.00 -33.31
C SER A 322 -6.38 -21.26 -33.28
N ALA A 323 -7.70 -21.10 -33.19
CA ALA A 323 -8.66 -22.21 -33.20
C ALA A 323 -9.88 -21.85 -34.05
N SER A 324 -10.49 -22.85 -34.68
CA SER A 324 -11.74 -22.68 -35.44
C SER A 324 -12.95 -22.44 -34.52
N PHE A 325 -12.84 -22.83 -33.25
CA PHE A 325 -13.81 -22.57 -32.18
C PHE A 325 -13.07 -22.48 -30.85
N CYS A 326 -13.44 -21.52 -30.01
CA CYS A 326 -13.02 -21.39 -28.63
C CYS A 326 -14.27 -21.16 -27.78
N PHE A 327 -14.43 -21.90 -26.69
CA PHE A 327 -15.59 -21.73 -25.82
C PHE A 327 -15.59 -20.30 -25.24
N PRO A 328 -16.74 -19.59 -25.13
CA PRO A 328 -16.77 -18.16 -24.79
C PRO A 328 -16.02 -17.71 -23.52
N PRO A 329 -15.98 -18.49 -22.41
CA PRO A 329 -15.18 -18.15 -21.23
C PRO A 329 -13.70 -18.55 -21.34
N ASP A 330 -13.27 -19.12 -22.46
CA ASP A 330 -11.91 -19.63 -22.69
C ASP A 330 -11.14 -18.77 -23.71
N SER A 331 -9.84 -19.02 -23.83
CA SER A 331 -8.94 -18.29 -24.72
C SER A 331 -7.96 -19.22 -25.41
N THR A 332 -7.64 -18.95 -26.68
CA THR A 332 -6.56 -19.65 -27.38
C THR A 332 -5.18 -19.41 -26.74
N LEU A 333 -5.07 -18.45 -25.80
CA LEU A 333 -3.86 -18.23 -25.01
C LEU A 333 -3.51 -19.44 -24.12
N ALA A 334 -4.49 -20.24 -23.66
CA ALA A 334 -4.20 -21.46 -22.88
C ALA A 334 -3.31 -22.47 -23.62
N ILE A 335 -3.23 -22.39 -24.95
CA ILE A 335 -2.40 -23.30 -25.74
C ILE A 335 -0.91 -23.01 -25.52
N ASN A 336 -0.56 -21.78 -25.11
CA ASN A 336 0.82 -21.30 -25.08
C ASN A 336 1.14 -20.34 -23.93
N ASP A 337 0.30 -20.27 -22.89
CA ASP A 337 0.51 -19.44 -21.69
C ASP A 337 1.55 -20.03 -20.71
N GLN A 338 2.01 -21.26 -20.97
CA GLN A 338 2.95 -22.03 -20.15
C GLN A 338 2.40 -22.43 -18.77
N ILE A 339 1.07 -22.46 -18.63
CA ILE A 339 0.41 -22.81 -17.39
C ILE A 339 -0.22 -24.19 -17.52
N GLU A 340 0.06 -25.07 -16.55
CA GLU A 340 -0.56 -26.38 -16.49
C GLU A 340 -1.84 -26.29 -15.65
N PRO A 341 -3.04 -26.56 -16.22
CA PRO A 341 -4.28 -26.46 -15.49
C PRO A 341 -4.37 -27.59 -14.44
N PRO A 342 -4.59 -27.27 -13.15
CA PRO A 342 -4.70 -28.30 -12.12
C PRO A 342 -5.94 -29.21 -12.27
N ASN A 343 -7.01 -28.74 -12.90
CA ASN A 343 -8.19 -29.54 -13.20
C ASN A 343 -8.98 -29.03 -14.42
N SER A 344 -9.95 -29.82 -14.90
CA SER A 344 -10.72 -29.52 -16.11
C SER A 344 -11.70 -28.34 -16.00
N ALA A 345 -11.90 -27.78 -14.81
CA ALA A 345 -12.73 -26.59 -14.60
C ALA A 345 -11.91 -25.29 -14.64
N ASP A 346 -10.59 -25.36 -14.72
CA ASP A 346 -9.74 -24.19 -14.86
C ASP A 346 -9.88 -23.63 -16.28
N LEU A 347 -10.18 -22.34 -16.35
CA LEU A 347 -10.21 -21.58 -17.61
C LEU A 347 -8.78 -21.11 -17.93
N ALA A 348 -8.47 -20.92 -19.22
CA ALA A 348 -7.25 -20.24 -19.64
C ALA A 348 -7.02 -18.98 -18.80
N LEU A 349 -5.78 -18.78 -18.33
CA LEU A 349 -5.37 -17.51 -17.74
C LEU A 349 -5.12 -16.46 -18.82
#